data_AF-A0A935HRV9-F1
#
_entry.id   AF-A0A935HRV9-F1
#
_cell.length_a   1.000
_cell.length_b   1.000
_cell.length_c   1.000
_cell.angle_alpha   90.00
_cell.angle_beta   90.00
_cell.angle_gamma   90.00
#
_symmetry.space_group_name_H-M   'P 1'
#
loop_
_entity.id
_entity.type
_entity.pdbx_description
1 polymer ?
#
loop_
_entity_poly.entity_id
_entity_poly.type
_entity_poly.pdbx_seq_one_letter_code
_entity_poly.pdbx_strand_id
1 'polypeptide(L)'
;MKLSMVLTDRETDPVTYLDERSFRYYSLGRGISITIYGMLPTRQLALESYIGYTLFKNGIPAAYGGAWVFGRRADIGINIFEAFRGGESGYLLCQVLRVYRQVFKIGCFEVEPYQFRTG
;
A
#
# COMPACT_ATOMS: atom_id res chain seq x y z
N MET A 1 -3.26 13.46 0.49
CA MET A 1 -3.32 12.02 0.80
C MET A 1 -4.51 11.65 1.70
N LYS A 2 -4.70 12.28 2.87
CA LYS A 2 -5.95 12.10 3.65
C LYS A 2 -7.19 12.44 2.80
N LEU A 3 -7.11 13.55 2.06
CA LEU A 3 -8.13 13.95 1.08
C LEU A 3 -8.34 12.94 -0.05
N SER A 4 -7.32 12.20 -0.52
CA SER A 4 -7.53 11.27 -1.64
C SER A 4 -8.34 10.05 -1.25
N MET A 5 -8.19 9.56 -0.01
CA MET A 5 -9.05 8.47 0.46
C MET A 5 -10.46 8.95 0.78
N VAL A 6 -10.60 10.14 1.38
CA VAL A 6 -11.89 10.82 1.60
C VAL A 6 -12.63 11.06 0.27
N LEU A 7 -11.92 11.50 -0.78
CA LEU A 7 -12.48 11.70 -2.13
C LEU A 7 -12.99 10.40 -2.77
N THR A 8 -12.59 9.25 -2.24
CA THR A 8 -13.01 7.92 -2.71
C THR A 8 -13.82 7.16 -1.67
N ASP A 9 -14.21 7.83 -0.58
CA ASP A 9 -14.95 7.27 0.56
C ASP A 9 -14.30 6.02 1.18
N ARG A 10 -12.97 6.05 1.34
CA ARG A 10 -12.18 4.94 1.89
C ARG A 10 -11.52 5.33 3.20
N GLU A 11 -11.50 4.37 4.14
CA GLU A 11 -10.83 4.51 5.42
C GLU A 11 -10.05 3.22 5.75
N THR A 12 -8.84 3.37 6.29
CA THR A 12 -8.03 2.30 6.86
C THR A 12 -7.26 2.83 8.07
N ASP A 13 -7.01 1.99 9.06
CA ASP A 13 -6.31 2.39 10.29
C ASP A 13 -5.00 3.16 10.03
N PRO A 14 -4.14 2.78 9.05
CA PRO A 14 -2.91 3.50 8.75
C PRO A 14 -3.11 4.94 8.27
N VAL A 15 -4.25 5.27 7.66
CA VAL A 15 -4.55 6.66 7.27
C VAL A 15 -5.20 7.43 8.40
N THR A 16 -6.05 6.79 9.19
CA THR A 16 -6.71 7.42 10.33
C THR A 16 -5.70 7.79 11.42
N TYR A 17 -4.79 6.86 11.76
CA TYR A 17 -3.77 6.99 12.80
C TYR A 17 -2.35 7.23 12.26
N LEU A 18 -2.22 7.80 11.07
CA LEU A 18 -0.95 8.06 10.40
C LEU A 18 0.05 8.77 11.33
N ASP A 19 1.24 8.18 11.50
CA ASP A 19 2.40 8.90 12.05
C ASP A 19 3.16 9.59 10.91
N GLU A 20 3.12 10.92 10.87
CA GLU A 20 3.79 11.74 9.85
C GLU A 20 5.29 11.45 9.73
N ARG A 21 5.95 11.04 10.82
CA ARG A 21 7.38 10.72 10.83
C ARG A 21 7.70 9.46 10.03
N SER A 22 6.74 8.56 9.91
CA SER A 22 6.85 7.30 9.15
C SER A 22 6.58 7.49 7.66
N PHE A 23 6.05 8.65 7.25
CA PHE A 23 5.68 8.92 5.87
C PHE A 23 6.90 8.90 4.95
N ARG A 24 6.82 8.12 3.88
CA ARG A 24 7.83 8.09 2.82
C ARG A 24 7.14 8.14 1.46
N TYR A 25 7.76 8.83 0.51
CA TYR A 25 7.32 8.92 -0.88
C TYR A 25 8.42 8.40 -1.79
N TYR A 26 8.06 7.53 -2.74
CA TYR A 26 8.98 6.96 -3.71
C TYR A 26 8.46 7.15 -5.13
N SER A 27 9.33 7.61 -6.02
CA SER A 27 9.09 7.63 -7.47
C SER A 27 9.60 6.33 -8.09
N LEU A 28 8.76 5.65 -8.88
CA LEU A 28 8.98 4.29 -9.38
C LEU A 28 9.13 4.20 -10.90
N GLY A 29 9.08 5.34 -11.61
CA GLY A 29 9.11 5.40 -13.08
C GLY A 29 7.76 5.12 -13.74
N ARG A 30 7.66 5.36 -15.06
CA ARG A 30 6.40 5.22 -15.85
C ARG A 30 5.19 5.98 -15.26
N GLY A 31 5.48 7.13 -14.66
CA GLY A 31 4.47 7.97 -13.98
C GLY A 31 3.94 7.38 -12.68
N ILE A 32 4.56 6.31 -12.14
CA ILE A 32 4.13 5.70 -10.89
C ILE A 32 4.90 6.30 -9.73
N SER A 33 4.18 6.64 -8.67
CA SER A 33 4.76 6.92 -7.36
C SER A 33 3.94 6.27 -6.27
N ILE A 34 4.55 6.02 -5.12
CA ILE A 34 3.89 5.40 -3.97
C ILE A 34 4.27 6.14 -2.70
N THR A 35 3.29 6.35 -1.83
CA THR A 35 3.52 6.70 -0.43
C THR A 35 3.39 5.45 0.43
N ILE A 36 4.25 5.32 1.45
CA ILE A 36 4.05 4.35 2.53
C ILE A 36 4.08 5.08 3.87
N TYR A 37 3.35 4.56 4.83
CA TYR A 37 3.18 5.20 6.13
C TYR A 37 2.70 4.17 7.16
N GLY A 38 3.24 4.26 8.37
CA GLY A 38 2.78 3.50 9.53
C GLY A 38 1.84 4.33 10.41
N MET A 39 1.44 3.71 11.50
CA MET A 39 0.60 4.34 12.53
C MET A 39 1.41 4.83 13.70
N LEU A 40 0.80 5.70 14.51
CA LEU A 40 1.30 6.07 15.84
C LEU A 40 1.70 4.81 16.63
N PRO A 41 2.84 4.82 17.36
CA PRO A 41 3.31 3.66 18.11
C PRO A 41 2.27 3.09 19.08
N THR A 42 1.41 3.95 19.66
CA THR A 42 0.33 3.56 20.58
C THR A 42 -0.85 2.85 19.91
N ARG A 43 -0.86 2.78 18.57
CA ARG A 43 -1.89 2.13 17.75
C ARG A 43 -1.35 0.92 16.99
N GLN A 44 -0.08 0.55 17.19
CA GLN A 44 0.53 -0.62 16.57
C GLN A 44 0.66 -1.79 17.56
N LEU A 45 0.64 -3.00 17.03
CA LEU A 45 1.04 -4.17 17.79
C LEU A 45 2.55 -4.17 18.00
N ALA A 46 3.02 -4.84 19.05
CA ALA A 46 4.44 -4.81 19.42
C ALA A 46 5.36 -5.51 18.39
N LEU A 47 4.85 -6.51 17.68
CA LEU A 47 5.62 -7.34 16.74
C LEU A 47 5.17 -7.20 15.29
N GLU A 48 3.90 -6.84 15.07
CA GLU A 48 3.33 -6.67 13.73
C GLU A 48 3.06 -5.19 13.47
N SER A 49 3.54 -4.70 12.34
CA SER A 49 3.31 -3.33 11.91
C SER A 49 2.39 -3.29 10.71
N TYR A 50 1.21 -2.66 10.86
CA TYR A 50 0.33 -2.41 9.73
C TYR A 50 0.77 -1.13 9.01
N ILE A 51 1.42 -1.32 7.87
CA ILE A 51 1.96 -0.24 7.04
C ILE A 51 1.04 -0.01 5.86
N GLY A 52 0.42 1.16 5.80
CA GLY A 52 -0.43 1.57 4.68
C GLY A 52 0.37 2.12 3.50
N TYR A 53 -0.28 2.14 2.34
CA TYR A 53 0.22 2.82 1.15
C TYR A 53 -0.87 3.50 0.33
N THR A 54 -0.47 4.50 -0.45
CA THR A 54 -1.25 4.99 -1.60
C THR A 54 -0.35 5.04 -2.83
N LEU A 55 -0.78 4.38 -3.90
CA LEU A 55 -0.10 4.38 -5.19
C LEU A 55 -0.79 5.39 -6.11
N PHE A 56 0.01 6.16 -6.83
CA PHE A 56 -0.41 7.16 -7.78
C PHE A 56 0.08 6.81 -9.18
N LYS A 57 -0.77 7.06 -10.18
CA LYS A 57 -0.43 7.03 -11.60
C LYS A 57 -0.59 8.45 -12.15
N ASN A 58 0.49 9.02 -12.66
CA ASN A 58 0.55 10.39 -13.17
C ASN A 58 0.00 11.42 -12.17
N GLY A 59 0.29 11.23 -10.88
CA GLY A 59 -0.18 12.11 -9.80
C GLY A 59 -1.60 11.84 -9.30
N ILE A 60 -2.36 10.95 -9.95
CA ILE A 60 -3.73 10.58 -9.55
C ILE A 60 -3.70 9.29 -8.71
N PRO A 61 -4.42 9.23 -7.57
CA PRO A 61 -4.55 7.99 -6.79
C PRO A 61 -5.11 6.86 -7.66
N ALA A 62 -4.37 5.76 -7.75
CA ALA A 62 -4.71 4.60 -8.57
C ALA A 62 -4.93 3.33 -7.74
N ALA A 63 -4.25 3.20 -6.59
CA ALA A 63 -4.48 2.12 -5.64
C ALA A 63 -4.18 2.54 -4.20
N TYR A 64 -4.75 1.82 -3.24
CA TYR A 64 -4.49 1.99 -1.81
C TYR A 64 -4.55 0.63 -1.10
N GLY A 65 -4.02 0.58 0.11
CA GLY A 65 -4.06 -0.61 0.93
C GLY A 65 -3.00 -0.57 2.00
N GLY A 66 -2.47 -1.73 2.34
CA GLY A 66 -1.38 -1.85 3.29
C GLY A 66 -0.90 -3.29 3.43
N ALA A 67 0.13 -3.49 4.24
CA ALA A 67 0.63 -4.80 4.59
C ALA A 67 0.83 -4.92 6.09
N TRP A 68 0.48 -6.08 6.64
CA TRP A 68 0.79 -6.50 7.99
C TRP A 68 2.18 -7.12 7.99
N VAL A 69 3.17 -6.35 8.43
CA VAL A 69 4.59 -6.74 8.39
C VAL A 69 4.97 -7.39 9.71
N PHE A 70 5.39 -8.66 9.65
CA PHE A 70 5.91 -9.41 10.79
C PHE A 70 7.27 -10.01 10.42
N GLY A 71 8.35 -9.43 10.95
CA GLY A 71 9.72 -9.85 10.63
C GLY A 71 10.02 -9.75 9.13
N ARG A 72 10.19 -10.91 8.47
CA ARG A 72 10.48 -11.00 7.02
C ARG A 72 9.28 -11.44 6.18
N ARG A 73 8.09 -11.50 6.77
CA ARG A 73 6.84 -11.84 6.10
C ARG A 73 5.92 -10.62 6.10
N ALA A 74 5.09 -10.50 5.07
CA ALA A 74 3.90 -9.67 5.20
C ALA A 74 2.71 -10.23 4.45
N ASP A 75 1.55 -9.98 5.04
CA ASP A 75 0.26 -10.22 4.40
C ASP A 75 -0.17 -8.88 3.82
N ILE A 76 -0.49 -8.84 2.53
CA ILE A 76 -0.70 -7.57 1.82
C ILE A 76 -2.10 -7.47 1.24
N GLY A 77 -2.75 -6.35 1.51
CA GLY A 77 -4.05 -5.97 0.96
C GLY A 77 -3.91 -4.89 -0.10
N ILE A 78 -4.50 -5.13 -1.28
CA ILE A 78 -4.37 -4.24 -2.43
C ILE A 78 -5.72 -3.94 -3.04
N ASN A 79 -6.06 -2.64 -3.08
CA ASN A 79 -7.27 -2.14 -3.72
C ASN A 79 -6.90 -1.20 -4.85
N ILE A 80 -7.11 -1.64 -6.10
CA ILE A 80 -6.97 -0.80 -7.29
C ILE A 80 -8.34 -0.18 -7.60
N PHE A 81 -8.37 1.12 -7.84
CA PHE A 81 -9.59 1.81 -8.27
C PHE A 81 -10.03 1.32 -9.63
N GLU A 82 -11.34 1.25 -9.86
CA GLU A 82 -11.93 0.68 -11.08
C GLU A 82 -11.36 1.29 -12.37
N ALA A 83 -11.20 2.61 -12.42
CA ALA A 83 -10.63 3.33 -13.56
C ALA A 83 -9.18 2.92 -13.92
N PHE A 84 -8.48 2.25 -13.00
CA PHE A 84 -7.11 1.77 -13.16
C PHE A 84 -7.01 0.23 -13.17
N ARG A 85 -8.14 -0.48 -13.13
CA ARG A 85 -8.18 -1.95 -13.28
C ARG A 85 -8.04 -2.34 -14.76
N GLY A 86 -7.42 -3.49 -15.02
CA GLY A 86 -7.26 -4.05 -16.36
C GLY A 86 -5.82 -4.50 -16.60
N GLY A 87 -5.30 -4.29 -17.81
CA GLY A 87 -3.99 -4.81 -18.23
C GLY A 87 -2.80 -4.33 -17.38
N GLU A 88 -2.87 -3.15 -16.75
CA GLU A 88 -1.78 -2.65 -15.89
C GLU A 88 -1.90 -3.07 -14.41
N SER A 89 -3.00 -3.72 -13.98
CA SER A 89 -3.22 -4.08 -12.57
C SER A 89 -2.06 -4.90 -11.98
N GLY A 90 -1.61 -5.92 -12.71
CA GLY A 90 -0.49 -6.77 -12.28
C GLY A 90 0.83 -5.99 -12.18
N TYR A 91 1.04 -5.00 -13.05
CA TYR A 91 2.23 -4.15 -12.97
C TYR A 91 2.19 -3.24 -11.74
N LEU A 92 1.04 -2.63 -11.43
CA LEU A 92 0.86 -1.82 -10.22
C LEU A 92 1.09 -2.65 -8.95
N LEU A 93 0.51 -3.86 -8.90
CA LEU A 93 0.74 -4.85 -7.85
C LEU A 93 2.24 -5.12 -7.65
N CYS A 94 2.97 -5.44 -8.72
CA CYS A 94 4.41 -5.67 -8.66
C CYS A 94 5.19 -4.46 -8.13
N GLN A 95 4.77 -3.23 -8.46
CA GLN A 95 5.41 -2.02 -7.93
C GLN A 95 5.23 -1.88 -6.42
N VAL A 96 4.02 -2.16 -5.90
CA VAL A 96 3.75 -2.16 -4.46
C VAL A 96 4.64 -3.20 -3.77
N LEU A 97 4.61 -4.46 -4.23
CA LEU A 97 5.39 -5.56 -3.64
C LEU A 97 6.90 -5.25 -3.65
N ARG A 98 7.41 -4.67 -4.74
CA ARG A 98 8.81 -4.27 -4.87
C ARG A 98 9.22 -3.25 -3.80
N VAL A 99 8.38 -2.25 -3.56
CA VAL A 99 8.65 -1.21 -2.55
C VAL A 99 8.67 -1.81 -1.15
N TYR A 100 7.66 -2.61 -0.80
CA TYR A 100 7.60 -3.27 0.51
C TYR A 100 8.81 -4.19 0.73
N ARG A 101 9.21 -4.96 -0.28
CA ARG A 101 10.40 -5.81 -0.24
C ARG A 101 11.67 -5.01 0.01
N GLN A 102 11.83 -3.88 -0.67
CA GLN A 102 13.05 -3.06 -0.57
C GLN A 102 13.14 -2.34 0.78
N VAL A 103 12.03 -1.81 1.27
CA VAL A 103 11.96 -1.03 2.51
C VAL A 103 12.02 -1.93 3.74
N PHE A 104 11.18 -2.97 3.79
CA PHE A 104 11.03 -3.83 4.98
C PHE A 104 11.77 -5.16 4.90
N LYS A 105 12.56 -5.38 3.84
CA LYS A 105 13.35 -6.61 3.62
C LYS A 105 12.52 -7.90 3.64
N ILE A 106 11.28 -7.80 3.16
CA ILE A 106 10.33 -8.91 3.09
C ILE A 106 10.86 -10.00 2.17
N GLY A 107 10.88 -11.23 2.68
CA GLY A 107 11.25 -12.43 1.93
C GLY A 107 10.04 -13.23 1.42
N CYS A 108 8.89 -13.12 2.09
CA CYS A 108 7.67 -13.84 1.75
C CYS A 108 6.45 -12.91 1.84
N PHE A 109 5.61 -12.91 0.80
CA PHE A 109 4.33 -12.21 0.78
C PHE A 109 3.20 -13.23 0.77
N GLU A 110 2.19 -13.01 1.60
CA GLU A 110 0.90 -13.66 1.45
C GLU A 110 -0.09 -12.68 0.82
N VAL A 111 -0.80 -13.14 -0.21
CA VAL A 111 -1.79 -12.37 -0.94
C VAL A 111 -3.03 -13.22 -1.05
N GLU A 112 -4.19 -12.66 -0.70
CA GLU A 112 -5.44 -13.41 -0.79
C GLU A 112 -5.80 -13.71 -2.27
N PRO A 113 -6.23 -14.94 -2.61
CA PRO A 113 -6.40 -15.38 -4.00
C PRO A 113 -7.28 -14.49 -4.88
N TYR A 114 -8.29 -13.83 -4.31
CA TYR A 114 -9.18 -12.95 -5.06
C TYR A 114 -8.52 -11.63 -5.49
N GLN A 115 -7.39 -11.23 -4.89
CA GLN A 115 -6.73 -9.96 -5.18
C GLN A 115 -5.95 -9.95 -6.50
N PHE A 116 -5.66 -11.12 -7.06
CA PHE A 116 -4.96 -11.28 -8.34
C PHE A 116 -5.72 -12.15 -9.35
N ARG A 117 -6.88 -12.70 -8.96
CA ARG A 117 -7.71 -13.47 -9.88
C ARG A 117 -8.60 -12.53 -10.69
N THR A 118 -8.35 -12.49 -11.99
CA THR A 118 -9.30 -12.00 -12.98
C THR A 118 -10.56 -12.86 -12.86
N GLY A 119 -11.72 -12.22 -12.69
CA GLY A 119 -13.00 -12.88 -13.00
C GLY A 119 -13.01 -13.34 -14.46
#